data_AF-A0A1M6PKW4-F1
#
_entry.id   AF-A0A1M6PKW4-F1
#
_cell.length_a   1.000
_cell.length_b   1.000
_cell.length_c   1.000
_cell.angle_alpha   90.00
_cell.angle_beta   90.00
_cell.angle_gamma   90.00
#
_symmetry.space_group_name_H-M   'P 1'
#
loop_
_entity.id
_entity.type
_entity.pdbx_description
1 polymer ?
#
loop_
_entity_poly.entity_id
_entity_poly.type
_entity_poly.pdbx_seq_one_letter_code
_entity_poly.pdbx_strand_id
1 'polypeptide(L)'
;MSGKEQARDSEVENNVIKKEEIKDIDLNQLVDLNVKGADGDNIDALKQVMVSSGDTVFSKDDIEKLIVQVKQNVAAIDEASENVDEGMNSVTPDTFEKAGIVGVTDENMIFVLQKLNEMKSNSEVASLARFGESVARLGNKSNIENTSNLGNVGNESHMVNNAVLGGMLAVKANKHVFTAKEIQKIVNEVNKILNIIKKKINVVKDTYELPSDVENSELAMVNAVKAEIIKAINDETVTNNMEIVIEKELTKYKVTLKINVIKVVKHNVKISIKQPSLENATFAAELSKTEYDLNESVVISGKLLRSVENEGGVSKQVGVSKHDITITVFSADGQSLITLDQVETDDKGQFQYSFKVGKDVEAGDYKVVVSAKDISNGVKTLSFNFAEAKKDVKVEFNYAEYTAAVKGYIPSKGDLIITTTGITDAEIASVKITAEDPTVISVTQRPDHPDSGFTKSKVRAFGKALKVGTTRIIARVTDTAGNVYTAYCKITVTK
;
A
#
# COMPACT_ATOMS: atom_id res chain seq x y z
N MET A 1 -59.56 71.99 -47.18
CA MET A 1 -58.55 70.97 -47.54
C MET A 1 -57.84 70.56 -46.27
N SER A 2 -58.39 69.57 -45.57
CA SER A 2 -57.77 68.92 -44.41
C SER A 2 -58.26 67.49 -44.45
N GLY A 3 -57.36 66.60 -44.82
CA GLY A 3 -57.67 65.20 -45.05
C GLY A 3 -56.38 64.44 -45.26
N LYS A 4 -56.24 63.35 -44.50
CA LYS A 4 -55.24 62.28 -44.58
C LYS A 4 -53.89 62.57 -43.95
N GLU A 5 -53.82 62.45 -42.62
CA GLU A 5 -52.60 61.96 -41.96
C GLU A 5 -52.89 61.47 -40.53
N GLN A 6 -53.68 60.39 -40.39
CA GLN A 6 -53.86 59.69 -39.11
C GLN A 6 -54.54 58.33 -39.34
N ALA A 7 -53.80 57.39 -39.95
CA ALA A 7 -54.24 55.99 -40.07
C ALA A 7 -53.06 55.03 -40.39
N ARG A 8 -51.84 55.30 -39.89
CA ARG A 8 -50.68 54.42 -40.12
C ARG A 8 -49.95 53.93 -38.87
N ASP A 9 -50.29 54.40 -37.68
CA ASP A 9 -49.57 54.01 -36.46
C ASP A 9 -50.20 52.83 -35.69
N SER A 10 -51.41 52.36 -36.04
CA SER A 10 -52.09 51.28 -35.31
C SER A 10 -51.82 49.85 -35.84
N GLU A 11 -51.05 49.70 -36.93
CA GLU A 11 -50.71 48.38 -37.50
C GLU A 11 -49.32 47.88 -37.08
N VAL A 12 -48.49 48.71 -36.44
CA VAL A 12 -47.11 48.37 -36.06
C VAL A 12 -47.02 47.80 -34.63
N GLU A 13 -48.01 48.04 -33.76
CA GLU A 13 -48.00 47.56 -32.37
C GLU A 13 -48.20 46.03 -32.23
N ASN A 14 -48.64 45.32 -33.28
CA ASN A 14 -48.94 43.89 -33.20
C ASN A 14 -47.78 42.95 -33.62
N ASN A 15 -46.61 43.47 -33.99
CA ASN A 15 -45.50 42.67 -34.53
C ASN A 15 -44.28 42.54 -33.61
N VAL A 16 -44.45 42.89 -32.34
CA VAL A 16 -43.39 42.81 -31.33
C VAL A 16 -43.88 42.03 -30.11
N ILE A 17 -42.95 41.37 -29.46
CA ILE A 17 -43.16 40.68 -28.19
C ILE A 17 -42.46 41.47 -27.10
N LYS A 18 -43.15 41.83 -26.03
CA LYS A 18 -42.53 42.49 -24.88
C LYS A 18 -41.95 41.47 -23.91
N LYS A 19 -40.90 41.86 -23.17
CA LYS A 19 -40.21 40.96 -22.24
C LYS A 19 -41.15 40.34 -21.19
N GLU A 20 -42.13 41.11 -20.71
CA GLU A 20 -43.15 40.69 -19.76
C GLU A 20 -44.12 39.61 -20.32
N GLU A 21 -44.23 39.49 -21.64
CA GLU A 21 -45.11 38.54 -22.33
C GLU A 21 -44.41 37.20 -22.60
N ILE A 22 -43.07 37.12 -22.46
CA ILE A 22 -42.27 35.94 -22.88
C ILE A 22 -42.72 34.63 -22.25
N LYS A 23 -43.07 34.67 -20.97
CA LYS A 23 -43.48 33.49 -20.21
C LYS A 23 -44.69 32.79 -20.84
N ASP A 24 -45.59 33.57 -21.44
CA ASP A 24 -46.87 33.10 -21.96
C ASP A 24 -46.83 32.81 -23.47
N ILE A 25 -45.69 33.05 -24.15
CA ILE A 25 -45.54 32.77 -25.58
C ILE A 25 -45.76 31.28 -25.86
N ASP A 26 -46.54 30.94 -26.89
CA ASP A 26 -46.60 29.58 -27.42
C ASP A 26 -46.23 29.53 -28.91
N LEU A 27 -46.22 28.31 -29.47
CA LEU A 27 -45.84 28.11 -30.87
C LEU A 27 -46.86 28.77 -31.83
N ASN A 28 -48.15 28.83 -31.45
CA ASN A 28 -49.19 29.43 -32.28
C ASN A 28 -48.97 30.94 -32.40
N GLN A 29 -48.62 31.62 -31.31
CA GLN A 29 -48.31 33.04 -31.31
C GLN A 29 -47.10 33.37 -32.20
N LEU A 30 -46.07 32.51 -32.22
CA LEU A 30 -44.92 32.67 -33.13
C LEU A 30 -45.31 32.43 -34.60
N VAL A 31 -46.23 31.49 -34.85
CA VAL A 31 -46.78 31.23 -36.19
C VAL A 31 -47.64 32.40 -36.67
N ASP A 32 -48.45 32.99 -35.78
CA ASP A 32 -49.28 34.17 -36.08
C ASP A 32 -48.41 35.40 -36.41
N LEU A 33 -47.25 35.53 -35.76
CA LEU A 33 -46.20 36.51 -36.08
C LEU A 33 -45.38 36.12 -37.33
N ASN A 34 -45.67 34.97 -37.95
CA ASN A 34 -44.97 34.43 -39.12
C ASN A 34 -43.45 34.27 -38.89
N VAL A 35 -43.03 33.94 -37.67
CA VAL A 35 -41.64 33.66 -37.28
C VAL A 35 -41.23 32.29 -37.85
N LYS A 36 -40.16 32.25 -38.63
CA LYS A 36 -39.66 31.01 -39.23
C LYS A 36 -38.74 30.24 -38.28
N GLY A 37 -38.86 28.91 -38.32
CA GLY A 37 -37.92 28.01 -37.67
C GLY A 37 -38.16 27.76 -36.18
N ALA A 38 -39.20 28.38 -35.59
CA ALA A 38 -39.71 28.04 -34.27
C ALA A 38 -40.43 26.69 -34.31
N ASP A 39 -40.16 25.83 -33.33
CA ASP A 39 -40.79 24.51 -33.20
C ASP A 39 -40.93 24.12 -31.72
N GLY A 40 -41.57 22.97 -31.47
CA GLY A 40 -41.79 22.48 -30.10
C GLY A 40 -40.51 22.07 -29.36
N ASP A 41 -39.36 21.99 -30.05
CA ASP A 41 -38.08 21.55 -29.48
C ASP A 41 -37.18 22.74 -29.10
N ASN A 42 -37.39 23.91 -29.72
CA ASN A 42 -36.60 25.12 -29.46
C ASN A 42 -37.36 26.25 -28.75
N ILE A 43 -38.69 26.18 -28.61
CA ILE A 43 -39.48 27.27 -28.02
C ILE A 43 -39.09 27.60 -26.57
N ASP A 44 -38.84 26.60 -25.73
CA ASP A 44 -38.45 26.83 -24.33
C ASP A 44 -37.06 27.46 -24.24
N ALA A 45 -36.12 27.01 -25.07
CA ALA A 45 -34.78 27.58 -25.15
C ALA A 45 -34.81 29.02 -25.66
N LEU A 46 -35.61 29.30 -26.69
CA LEU A 46 -35.82 30.65 -27.22
C LEU A 46 -36.35 31.59 -26.13
N LYS A 47 -37.35 31.17 -25.35
CA LYS A 47 -37.85 31.95 -24.21
C LYS A 47 -36.74 32.28 -23.21
N GLN A 48 -35.90 31.30 -22.88
CA GLN A 48 -34.79 31.53 -21.95
C GLN A 48 -33.79 32.56 -22.50
N VAL A 49 -33.38 32.44 -23.78
CA VAL A 49 -32.47 33.41 -24.40
C VAL A 49 -33.07 34.81 -24.45
N MET A 50 -34.35 34.93 -24.80
CA MET A 50 -35.05 36.23 -24.79
C MET A 50 -35.11 36.83 -23.38
N VAL A 51 -35.41 36.04 -22.35
CA VAL A 51 -35.45 36.50 -20.95
C VAL A 51 -34.06 36.97 -20.48
N SER A 52 -33.00 36.22 -20.80
CA SER A 52 -31.63 36.55 -20.43
C SER A 52 -31.04 37.72 -21.22
N SER A 53 -31.60 38.04 -22.39
CA SER A 53 -31.16 39.20 -23.16
C SER A 53 -31.44 40.52 -22.42
N GLY A 54 -30.65 41.55 -22.73
CA GLY A 54 -30.84 42.90 -22.20
C GLY A 54 -32.06 43.63 -22.80
N ASP A 55 -32.67 43.08 -23.84
CA ASP A 55 -33.71 43.73 -24.62
C ASP A 55 -35.07 43.65 -23.91
N THR A 56 -35.88 44.69 -24.07
CA THR A 56 -37.23 44.79 -23.49
C THR A 56 -38.34 44.47 -24.49
N VAL A 57 -38.02 44.48 -25.78
CA VAL A 57 -38.95 44.27 -26.90
C VAL A 57 -38.22 43.49 -27.99
N PHE A 58 -38.90 42.50 -28.57
CA PHE A 58 -38.35 41.63 -29.62
C PHE A 58 -39.21 41.74 -30.87
N SER A 59 -38.61 42.18 -31.97
CA SER A 59 -39.25 42.09 -33.28
C SER A 59 -39.17 40.66 -33.82
N LYS A 60 -39.98 40.36 -34.83
CA LYS A 60 -39.88 39.11 -35.60
C LYS A 60 -38.43 38.79 -36.01
N ASP A 61 -37.71 39.77 -36.56
CA ASP A 61 -36.34 39.58 -37.06
C ASP A 61 -35.36 39.26 -35.92
N ASP A 62 -35.57 39.85 -34.73
CA ASP A 62 -34.79 39.55 -33.55
C ASP A 62 -35.04 38.11 -33.09
N ILE A 63 -36.30 37.69 -33.06
CA ILE A 63 -36.70 36.32 -32.68
C ILE A 63 -36.09 35.30 -33.65
N GLU A 64 -36.16 35.53 -34.97
CA GLU A 64 -35.56 34.64 -35.97
C GLU A 64 -34.03 34.54 -35.82
N LYS A 65 -33.33 35.64 -35.51
CA LYS A 65 -31.89 35.63 -35.22
C LYS A 65 -31.57 34.81 -33.97
N LEU A 66 -32.36 34.96 -32.91
CA LEU A 66 -32.18 34.18 -31.68
C LEU A 66 -32.42 32.68 -31.92
N ILE A 67 -33.39 32.30 -32.75
CA ILE A 67 -33.61 30.89 -33.13
C ILE A 67 -32.38 30.32 -33.84
N VAL A 68 -31.80 31.07 -34.79
CA VAL A 68 -30.57 30.65 -35.49
C VAL A 68 -29.42 30.49 -34.50
N GLN A 69 -29.25 31.43 -33.58
CA GLN A 69 -28.23 31.37 -32.53
C GLN A 69 -28.41 30.13 -31.64
N VAL A 70 -29.63 29.85 -31.18
CA VAL A 70 -29.93 28.66 -30.37
C VAL A 70 -29.51 27.39 -31.12
N LYS A 71 -29.90 27.26 -32.40
CA LYS A 71 -29.54 26.08 -33.22
C LYS A 71 -28.03 25.93 -33.41
N GLN A 72 -27.31 27.03 -33.65
CA GLN A 72 -25.86 27.01 -33.80
C GLN A 72 -25.16 26.58 -32.50
N ASN A 73 -25.59 27.10 -31.36
CA ASN A 73 -25.00 26.73 -30.07
C ASN A 73 -25.34 25.29 -29.66
N VAL A 74 -26.56 24.83 -29.94
CA VAL A 74 -26.94 23.41 -29.75
C VAL A 74 -26.06 22.50 -30.60
N ALA A 75 -25.82 22.86 -31.87
CA ALA A 75 -24.93 22.09 -32.74
C ALA A 75 -23.47 22.09 -32.23
N ALA A 76 -22.97 23.22 -31.72
CA ALA A 76 -21.65 23.29 -31.11
C ALA A 76 -21.52 22.41 -29.86
N ILE A 77 -22.57 22.38 -29.00
CA ILE A 77 -22.63 21.49 -27.83
C ILE A 77 -22.68 20.02 -28.26
N ASP A 78 -23.49 19.71 -29.29
CA ASP A 78 -23.61 18.38 -29.86
C ASP A 78 -22.27 17.87 -30.37
N GLU A 79 -21.54 18.68 -31.14
CA GLU A 79 -20.19 18.38 -31.63
C GLU A 79 -19.19 18.23 -30.48
N ALA A 80 -19.21 19.13 -29.50
CA ALA A 80 -18.32 19.06 -28.34
C ALA A 80 -18.53 17.80 -27.49
N SER A 81 -19.73 17.21 -27.52
CA SER A 81 -20.01 15.98 -26.78
C SER A 81 -19.31 14.74 -27.34
N GLU A 82 -18.94 14.71 -28.63
CA GLU A 82 -18.29 13.54 -29.23
C GLU A 82 -16.83 13.37 -28.84
N ASN A 83 -16.14 14.50 -28.72
CA ASN A 83 -14.74 14.54 -28.31
C ASN A 83 -14.65 15.34 -27.02
N VAL A 84 -15.22 14.81 -25.93
CA VAL A 84 -15.31 15.52 -24.64
C VAL A 84 -13.97 16.18 -24.24
N ASP A 85 -12.84 15.50 -24.46
CA ASP A 85 -11.50 16.02 -24.12
C ASP A 85 -11.06 17.22 -24.97
N GLU A 86 -11.43 17.28 -26.25
CA GLU A 86 -11.10 18.39 -27.17
C GLU A 86 -12.20 19.48 -27.20
N GLY A 87 -13.46 19.06 -27.08
CA GLY A 87 -14.67 19.88 -27.05
C GLY A 87 -14.74 20.80 -25.84
N MET A 88 -14.00 20.52 -24.76
CA MET A 88 -13.81 21.46 -23.64
C MET A 88 -13.25 22.81 -24.08
N ASN A 89 -12.54 22.87 -25.21
CA ASN A 89 -11.97 24.13 -25.72
C ASN A 89 -12.92 24.87 -26.67
N SER A 90 -14.00 24.23 -27.13
CA SER A 90 -14.92 24.81 -28.12
C SER A 90 -16.24 25.31 -27.55
N VAL A 91 -16.61 24.89 -26.33
CA VAL A 91 -17.83 25.35 -25.65
C VAL A 91 -17.55 25.80 -24.21
N THR A 92 -18.30 26.79 -23.75
CA THR A 92 -18.26 27.33 -22.38
C THR A 92 -19.66 27.34 -21.79
N PRO A 93 -19.85 27.60 -20.47
CA PRO A 93 -21.19 27.79 -19.91
C PRO A 93 -22.03 28.84 -20.64
N ASP A 94 -21.39 29.89 -21.18
CA ASP A 94 -22.03 30.92 -22.01
C ASP A 94 -22.57 30.34 -23.35
N THR A 95 -21.93 29.33 -23.92
CA THR A 95 -22.48 28.59 -25.08
C THR A 95 -23.80 27.91 -24.74
N PHE A 96 -23.91 27.30 -23.56
CA PHE A 96 -25.16 26.68 -23.08
C PHE A 96 -26.23 27.73 -22.79
N GLU A 97 -25.87 28.83 -22.14
CA GLU A 97 -26.79 29.93 -21.88
C GLU A 97 -27.35 30.52 -23.19
N LYS A 98 -26.49 30.76 -24.19
CA LYS A 98 -26.90 31.20 -25.54
C LYS A 98 -27.63 30.14 -26.35
N ALA A 99 -27.63 28.89 -25.92
CA ALA A 99 -28.49 27.82 -26.43
C ALA A 99 -29.83 27.74 -25.66
N GLY A 100 -30.08 28.64 -24.70
CA GLY A 100 -31.26 28.62 -23.85
C GLY A 100 -31.25 27.52 -22.79
N ILE A 101 -30.08 26.94 -22.52
CA ILE A 101 -29.89 25.86 -21.57
C ILE A 101 -29.36 26.45 -20.26
N VAL A 102 -30.12 26.29 -19.18
CA VAL A 102 -29.82 26.86 -17.87
C VAL A 102 -29.29 25.83 -16.89
N GLY A 103 -28.49 26.29 -15.94
CA GLY A 103 -27.94 25.45 -14.87
C GLY A 103 -26.67 24.71 -15.24
N VAL A 104 -26.01 25.07 -16.35
CA VAL A 104 -24.66 24.62 -16.68
C VAL A 104 -23.64 25.57 -16.06
N THR A 105 -22.63 25.02 -15.40
CA THR A 105 -21.51 25.74 -14.78
C THR A 105 -20.20 25.08 -15.19
N ASP A 106 -19.08 25.75 -14.95
CA ASP A 106 -17.76 25.13 -15.16
C ASP A 106 -17.61 23.80 -14.39
N GLU A 107 -18.30 23.64 -13.25
CA GLU A 107 -18.25 22.44 -12.41
C GLU A 107 -18.97 21.24 -13.03
N ASN A 108 -20.07 21.45 -13.78
CA ASN A 108 -20.93 20.37 -14.25
C ASN A 108 -20.92 20.15 -15.77
N MET A 109 -20.39 21.10 -16.55
CA MET A 109 -20.42 21.09 -18.02
C MET A 109 -19.84 19.79 -18.60
N ILE A 110 -18.72 19.32 -18.04
CA ILE A 110 -18.07 18.08 -18.48
C ILE A 110 -19.00 16.87 -18.33
N PHE A 111 -19.72 16.79 -17.21
CA PHE A 111 -20.63 15.69 -16.93
C PHE A 111 -21.84 15.73 -17.87
N VAL A 112 -22.30 16.93 -18.22
CA VAL A 112 -23.35 17.12 -19.24
C VAL A 112 -22.89 16.60 -20.61
N LEU A 113 -21.70 17.01 -21.08
CA LEU A 113 -21.14 16.58 -22.38
C LEU A 113 -20.94 15.06 -22.45
N GLN A 114 -20.49 14.42 -21.37
CA GLN A 114 -20.36 12.96 -21.33
C GLN A 114 -21.70 12.25 -21.39
N LYS A 115 -22.69 12.75 -20.64
CA LYS A 115 -24.01 12.12 -20.63
C LYS A 115 -24.66 12.19 -22.00
N LEU A 116 -24.45 13.29 -22.72
CA LEU A 116 -24.80 13.44 -24.13
C LEU A 116 -24.09 12.37 -24.99
N ASN A 117 -22.78 12.19 -24.83
CA ASN A 117 -22.01 11.18 -25.57
C ASN A 117 -22.49 9.74 -25.28
N GLU A 118 -22.74 9.41 -24.01
CA GLU A 118 -23.28 8.10 -23.59
C GLU A 118 -24.63 7.83 -24.26
N MET A 119 -25.51 8.84 -24.31
CA MET A 119 -26.80 8.71 -24.98
C MET A 119 -26.67 8.54 -26.50
N LYS A 120 -25.73 9.25 -27.14
CA LYS A 120 -25.39 9.04 -28.56
C LYS A 120 -24.95 7.60 -28.80
N SER A 121 -23.97 7.13 -28.05
CA SER A 121 -23.42 5.77 -28.17
C SER A 121 -24.49 4.69 -27.99
N ASN A 122 -25.38 4.86 -27.00
CA ASN A 122 -26.49 3.92 -26.78
C ASN A 122 -27.54 3.97 -27.90
N SER A 123 -27.79 5.14 -28.49
CA SER A 123 -28.69 5.29 -29.63
C SER A 123 -28.13 4.61 -30.90
N GLU A 124 -26.80 4.70 -31.11
CA GLU A 124 -26.11 4.05 -32.21
C GLU A 124 -26.17 2.53 -32.10
N VAL A 125 -25.89 1.98 -30.92
CA VAL A 125 -26.01 0.53 -30.65
C VAL A 125 -27.45 0.05 -30.88
N ALA A 126 -28.45 0.80 -30.41
CA ALA A 126 -29.86 0.46 -30.64
C ALA A 126 -30.25 0.51 -32.13
N SER A 127 -29.70 1.46 -32.89
CA SER A 127 -29.94 1.58 -34.33
C SER A 127 -29.31 0.41 -35.13
N LEU A 128 -28.09 0.00 -34.76
CA LEU A 128 -27.39 -1.15 -35.33
C LEU A 128 -28.14 -2.46 -35.04
N ALA A 129 -28.67 -2.62 -33.82
CA ALA A 129 -29.48 -3.79 -33.46
C ALA A 129 -30.76 -3.89 -34.31
N ARG A 130 -31.50 -2.79 -34.49
CA ARG A 130 -32.71 -2.75 -35.34
C ARG A 130 -32.41 -2.96 -36.82
N PHE A 131 -31.25 -2.49 -37.29
CA PHE A 131 -30.78 -2.76 -38.64
C PHE A 131 -30.48 -4.26 -38.83
N GLY A 132 -29.76 -4.88 -37.88
CA GLY A 132 -29.52 -6.33 -37.87
C GLY A 132 -30.81 -7.15 -37.90
N GLU A 133 -31.82 -6.76 -37.10
CA GLU A 133 -33.14 -7.40 -37.13
C GLU A 133 -33.88 -7.21 -38.47
N SER A 134 -33.78 -6.04 -39.08
CA SER A 134 -34.41 -5.76 -40.38
C SER A 134 -33.75 -6.54 -41.53
N VAL A 135 -32.42 -6.66 -41.51
CA VAL A 135 -31.66 -7.49 -42.45
C VAL A 135 -32.00 -8.96 -42.27
N ALA A 136 -32.10 -9.45 -41.03
CA ALA A 136 -32.52 -10.82 -40.73
C ALA A 136 -33.96 -11.11 -41.22
N ARG A 137 -34.88 -10.15 -41.09
CA ARG A 137 -36.26 -10.25 -41.62
C ARG A 137 -36.30 -10.24 -43.16
N LEU A 138 -35.45 -9.46 -43.81
CA LEU A 138 -35.34 -9.42 -45.28
C LEU A 138 -34.74 -10.72 -45.84
N GLY A 139 -33.70 -11.26 -45.19
CA GLY A 139 -33.13 -12.56 -45.55
C GLY A 139 -34.11 -13.73 -45.39
N ASN A 140 -35.03 -13.65 -44.43
CA ASN A 140 -36.10 -14.64 -44.28
C ASN A 140 -37.24 -14.49 -45.31
N LYS A 141 -37.50 -13.28 -45.83
CA LYS A 141 -38.49 -13.07 -46.91
C LYS A 141 -37.98 -13.53 -48.27
N SER A 142 -36.69 -13.37 -48.57
CA SER A 142 -36.12 -13.83 -49.85
C SER A 142 -36.07 -15.35 -50.00
N ASN A 143 -36.18 -16.11 -48.90
CA ASN A 143 -36.30 -17.57 -48.92
C ASN A 143 -37.73 -18.09 -49.17
N ILE A 144 -38.75 -17.21 -49.18
CA ILE A 144 -40.16 -17.63 -49.33
C ILE A 144 -40.67 -17.47 -50.78
N GLU A 145 -39.99 -16.70 -51.64
CA GLU A 145 -40.42 -16.52 -53.05
C GLU A 145 -39.62 -17.32 -54.10
N ASN A 146 -38.67 -18.16 -53.70
CA ASN A 146 -37.83 -18.89 -54.66
C ASN A 146 -37.84 -20.42 -54.51
N THR A 147 -39.01 -20.99 -54.21
CA THR A 147 -39.25 -22.45 -54.28
C THR A 147 -40.37 -22.81 -55.24
N SER A 148 -40.32 -22.31 -56.48
CA SER A 148 -41.11 -22.87 -57.59
C SER A 148 -40.57 -22.48 -58.97
N ASN A 149 -39.33 -22.87 -59.29
CA ASN A 149 -39.03 -23.35 -60.64
C ASN A 149 -37.68 -24.07 -60.72
N LEU A 150 -37.77 -25.36 -61.03
CA LEU A 150 -36.67 -26.22 -61.47
C LEU A 150 -36.19 -25.78 -62.86
N GLY A 151 -34.88 -25.62 -63.04
CA GLY A 151 -34.32 -25.33 -64.36
C GLY A 151 -32.84 -24.95 -64.39
N ASN A 152 -31.99 -25.85 -63.89
CA ASN A 152 -30.63 -26.11 -64.37
C ASN A 152 -29.93 -25.03 -65.24
N VAL A 153 -29.22 -24.07 -64.64
CA VAL A 153 -28.08 -23.34 -65.27
C VAL A 153 -27.04 -23.02 -64.20
N GLY A 154 -25.77 -23.28 -64.52
CA GLY A 154 -24.66 -23.35 -63.59
C GLY A 154 -24.09 -22.03 -63.06
N ASN A 155 -23.38 -22.18 -61.95
CA ASN A 155 -22.10 -21.54 -61.65
C ASN A 155 -21.99 -19.99 -61.71
N GLU A 156 -22.84 -19.26 -60.98
CA GLU A 156 -22.58 -17.84 -60.63
C GLU A 156 -22.94 -17.48 -59.16
N SER A 157 -22.77 -18.42 -58.22
CA SER A 157 -23.17 -18.21 -56.81
C SER A 157 -22.17 -17.39 -55.96
N HIS A 158 -21.11 -16.82 -56.52
CA HIS A 158 -20.06 -16.14 -55.72
C HIS A 158 -20.01 -14.61 -55.84
N MET A 159 -20.85 -13.96 -56.65
CA MET A 159 -20.82 -12.49 -56.79
C MET A 159 -21.97 -11.73 -56.12
N VAL A 160 -23.09 -12.38 -55.79
CA VAL A 160 -24.23 -11.67 -55.19
C VAL A 160 -24.07 -11.45 -53.68
N ASN A 161 -23.35 -12.34 -52.97
CA ASN A 161 -23.09 -12.17 -51.53
C ASN A 161 -22.06 -11.09 -51.21
N ASN A 162 -21.15 -10.75 -52.12
CA ASN A 162 -20.16 -9.68 -51.91
C ASN A 162 -20.67 -8.28 -52.29
N ALA A 163 -21.68 -8.16 -53.16
CA ALA A 163 -22.29 -6.86 -53.44
C ALA A 163 -23.19 -6.40 -52.29
N VAL A 164 -23.89 -7.34 -51.63
CA VAL A 164 -24.69 -7.04 -50.43
C VAL A 164 -23.78 -6.74 -49.23
N LEU A 165 -22.68 -7.47 -49.02
CA LEU A 165 -21.70 -7.13 -47.97
C LEU A 165 -20.87 -5.87 -48.27
N GLY A 166 -20.51 -5.64 -49.54
CA GLY A 166 -19.70 -4.50 -49.98
C GLY A 166 -20.46 -3.17 -50.02
N GLY A 167 -21.79 -3.21 -50.19
CA GLY A 167 -22.67 -2.05 -50.04
C GLY A 167 -23.11 -1.75 -48.60
N MET A 168 -22.86 -2.67 -47.65
CA MET A 168 -23.36 -2.61 -46.26
C MET A 168 -22.41 -1.99 -45.23
N LEU A 169 -21.22 -1.53 -45.62
CA LEU A 169 -20.24 -0.94 -44.69
C LEU A 169 -20.28 0.59 -44.58
N ALA A 170 -21.25 1.25 -45.20
CA ALA A 170 -21.53 2.66 -45.01
C ALA A 170 -22.97 2.87 -44.55
N VAL A 171 -23.42 2.13 -43.53
CA VAL A 171 -24.46 2.70 -42.66
C VAL A 171 -23.77 3.87 -41.96
N LYS A 172 -23.86 5.06 -42.56
CA LYS A 172 -23.77 6.31 -41.81
C LYS A 172 -24.81 6.15 -40.72
N ALA A 173 -24.39 5.75 -39.52
CA ALA A 173 -25.25 5.81 -38.36
C ALA A 173 -25.79 7.24 -38.38
N ASN A 174 -27.12 7.39 -38.45
CA ASN A 174 -27.73 8.71 -38.39
C ASN A 174 -27.37 9.25 -37.02
N LYS A 175 -26.32 10.05 -37.01
CA LYS A 175 -25.76 10.68 -35.83
C LYS A 175 -26.89 11.42 -35.15
N HIS A 176 -27.26 10.97 -33.95
CA HIS A 176 -28.34 11.59 -33.21
C HIS A 176 -27.94 13.03 -32.91
N VAL A 177 -28.75 13.98 -33.38
CA VAL A 177 -28.56 15.41 -33.13
C VAL A 177 -29.46 15.79 -31.96
N PHE A 178 -28.87 16.29 -30.89
CA PHE A 178 -29.66 16.72 -29.73
C PHE A 178 -30.46 17.98 -30.01
N THR A 179 -31.65 18.05 -29.42
CA THR A 179 -32.44 19.27 -29.27
C THR A 179 -32.06 20.01 -27.98
N ALA A 180 -32.33 21.32 -27.92
CA ALA A 180 -32.11 22.09 -26.69
C ALA A 180 -32.88 21.51 -25.49
N LYS A 181 -34.09 21.00 -25.74
CA LYS A 181 -34.95 20.34 -24.76
C LYS A 181 -34.33 19.06 -24.19
N GLU A 182 -33.75 18.21 -25.04
CA GLU A 182 -33.04 16.99 -24.60
C GLU A 182 -31.81 17.34 -23.77
N ILE A 183 -31.02 18.33 -24.20
CA ILE A 183 -29.86 18.78 -23.43
C ILE A 183 -30.30 19.34 -22.07
N GLN A 184 -31.34 20.17 -22.01
CA GLN A 184 -31.85 20.70 -20.76
C GLN A 184 -32.34 19.59 -19.80
N LYS A 185 -33.00 18.56 -20.32
CA LYS A 185 -33.41 17.40 -19.51
C LYS A 185 -32.19 16.72 -18.89
N ILE A 186 -31.12 16.52 -19.66
CA ILE A 186 -29.86 15.95 -19.18
C ILE A 186 -29.26 16.86 -18.11
N VAL A 187 -29.13 18.17 -18.36
CA VAL A 187 -28.62 19.13 -17.38
C VAL A 187 -29.39 19.07 -16.05
N ASN A 188 -30.72 18.93 -16.10
CA ASN A 188 -31.54 18.79 -14.90
C ASN A 188 -31.24 17.48 -14.14
N GLU A 189 -31.07 16.36 -14.85
CA GLU A 189 -30.68 15.08 -14.25
C GLU A 189 -29.28 15.16 -13.62
N VAL A 190 -28.32 15.75 -14.32
CA VAL A 190 -26.95 16.02 -13.83
C VAL A 190 -26.99 16.83 -12.53
N ASN A 191 -27.70 17.94 -12.53
CA ASN A 191 -27.79 18.82 -11.36
C ASN A 191 -28.48 18.16 -10.17
N LYS A 192 -29.51 17.34 -10.43
CA LYS A 192 -30.16 16.53 -9.40
C LYS A 192 -29.16 15.58 -8.74
N ILE A 193 -28.35 14.87 -9.54
CA ILE A 193 -27.31 13.95 -9.04
C ILE A 193 -26.27 14.71 -8.21
N LEU A 194 -25.73 15.82 -8.73
CA LEU A 194 -24.74 16.63 -8.02
C LEU A 194 -25.28 17.19 -6.69
N ASN A 195 -26.54 17.60 -6.64
CA ASN A 195 -27.17 18.07 -5.40
C ASN A 195 -27.33 16.94 -4.37
N ILE A 196 -27.67 15.73 -4.79
CA ILE A 196 -27.73 14.56 -3.90
C ILE A 196 -26.35 14.27 -3.31
N ILE A 197 -25.30 14.31 -4.15
CA ILE A 197 -23.91 14.09 -3.71
C ILE A 197 -23.47 15.17 -2.73
N LYS A 198 -23.66 16.46 -3.06
CA LYS A 198 -23.31 17.59 -2.16
C LYS A 198 -23.97 17.44 -0.79
N LYS A 199 -25.25 17.07 -0.73
CA LYS A 199 -25.96 16.83 0.54
C LYS A 199 -25.37 15.67 1.34
N LYS A 200 -25.00 14.57 0.69
CA LYS A 200 -24.44 13.38 1.36
C LYS A 200 -23.00 13.60 1.83
N ILE A 201 -22.22 14.35 1.07
CA ILE A 201 -20.87 14.77 1.45
C ILE A 201 -20.89 15.57 2.76
N ASN A 202 -21.89 16.44 2.96
CA ASN A 202 -22.03 17.20 4.20
C ASN A 202 -22.31 16.32 5.43
N VAL A 203 -22.59 15.02 5.25
CA VAL A 203 -22.75 14.05 6.35
C VAL A 203 -21.42 13.40 6.73
N VAL A 204 -20.38 13.53 5.90
CA VAL A 204 -19.03 13.03 6.23
C VAL A 204 -18.51 13.80 7.44
N LYS A 205 -18.13 13.06 8.49
CA LYS A 205 -17.67 13.64 9.75
C LYS A 205 -16.28 14.27 9.58
N ASP A 206 -16.03 15.38 10.28
CA ASP A 206 -14.68 15.97 10.37
C ASP A 206 -13.71 15.14 11.24
N THR A 207 -14.23 14.19 12.02
CA THR A 207 -13.42 13.33 12.87
C THR A 207 -14.01 11.93 12.86
N TYR A 208 -13.14 10.95 12.59
CA TYR A 208 -13.47 9.53 12.63
C TYR A 208 -12.66 8.91 13.77
N GLU A 209 -13.36 8.43 14.79
CA GLU A 209 -12.76 7.52 15.76
C GLU A 209 -12.80 6.13 15.10
N LEU A 210 -11.63 5.55 14.88
CA LEU A 210 -11.58 4.21 14.29
C LEU A 210 -12.06 3.19 15.30
N PRO A 211 -12.73 2.13 14.81
CA PRO A 211 -12.90 0.93 15.59
C PRO A 211 -11.57 0.44 16.16
N SER A 212 -11.61 -0.09 17.38
CA SER A 212 -10.43 -0.53 18.11
C SER A 212 -9.68 -1.69 17.42
N ASP A 213 -10.31 -2.38 16.46
CA ASP A 213 -9.78 -3.53 15.71
C ASP A 213 -9.04 -3.13 14.44
N VAL A 214 -9.12 -1.87 14.01
CA VAL A 214 -8.43 -1.40 12.81
C VAL A 214 -6.93 -1.37 13.07
N GLU A 215 -6.19 -2.19 12.32
CA GLU A 215 -4.74 -2.20 12.30
C GLU A 215 -4.19 -0.77 12.18
N ASN A 216 -3.14 -0.45 12.95
CA ASN A 216 -2.57 0.90 12.98
C ASN A 216 -1.69 1.20 11.74
N SER A 217 -2.05 0.65 10.59
CA SER A 217 -1.42 0.98 9.31
C SER A 217 -2.22 2.07 8.64
N GLU A 218 -1.52 3.04 8.03
CA GLU A 218 -2.15 4.16 7.32
C GLU A 218 -3.19 3.66 6.30
N LEU A 219 -2.87 2.56 5.60
CA LEU A 219 -3.76 1.93 4.63
C LEU A 219 -5.05 1.37 5.27
N ALA A 220 -4.95 0.68 6.42
CA ALA A 220 -6.12 0.13 7.11
C ALA A 220 -7.03 1.24 7.65
N MET A 221 -6.43 2.31 8.20
CA MET A 221 -7.15 3.50 8.67
C MET A 221 -7.91 4.18 7.52
N VAL A 222 -7.25 4.38 6.38
CA VAL A 222 -7.86 4.95 5.17
C VAL A 222 -8.99 4.06 4.64
N ASN A 223 -8.80 2.75 4.59
CA ASN A 223 -9.81 1.81 4.10
C ASN A 223 -11.05 1.77 5.01
N ALA A 224 -10.87 1.83 6.33
CA ALA A 224 -11.97 1.88 7.29
C ALA A 224 -12.80 3.16 7.13
N VAL A 225 -12.15 4.32 7.00
CA VAL A 225 -12.86 5.59 6.71
C VAL A 225 -13.56 5.53 5.36
N LYS A 226 -12.92 4.97 4.32
CA LYS A 226 -13.52 4.78 3.01
C LYS A 226 -14.79 3.93 3.08
N ALA A 227 -14.79 2.85 3.85
CA ALA A 227 -15.96 2.01 4.07
C ALA A 227 -17.11 2.75 4.78
N GLU A 228 -16.79 3.53 5.82
CA GLU A 228 -17.77 4.39 6.52
C GLU A 228 -18.37 5.45 5.58
N ILE A 229 -17.57 6.10 4.74
CA ILE A 229 -18.07 7.07 3.75
C ILE A 229 -18.97 6.38 2.73
N ILE A 230 -18.59 5.21 2.20
CA ILE A 230 -19.44 4.42 1.28
C ILE A 230 -20.77 4.09 1.96
N LYS A 231 -20.74 3.62 3.20
CA LYS A 231 -21.93 3.30 4.00
C LYS A 231 -22.81 4.51 4.28
N ALA A 232 -22.23 5.69 4.49
CA ALA A 232 -22.98 6.93 4.69
C ALA A 232 -23.64 7.44 3.39
N ILE A 233 -23.03 7.17 2.23
CA ILE A 233 -23.54 7.58 0.91
C ILE A 233 -24.73 6.69 0.46
N ASN A 234 -24.80 5.44 0.95
CA ASN A 234 -25.80 4.39 0.70
C ASN A 234 -26.95 4.75 -0.28
N ASP A 235 -26.67 4.61 -1.57
CA ASP A 235 -27.67 4.76 -2.63
C ASP A 235 -27.18 4.01 -3.87
N GLU A 236 -27.93 2.97 -4.21
CA GLU A 236 -27.63 2.03 -5.30
C GLU A 236 -27.42 2.73 -6.65
N THR A 237 -27.94 3.96 -6.82
CA THR A 237 -27.81 4.73 -8.07
C THR A 237 -26.47 5.44 -8.21
N VAL A 238 -25.73 5.66 -7.11
CA VAL A 238 -24.50 6.47 -7.09
C VAL A 238 -23.23 5.59 -6.95
N THR A 239 -23.36 4.39 -6.37
CA THR A 239 -22.21 3.59 -5.90
C THR A 239 -21.39 2.92 -6.98
N ASN A 240 -21.97 2.56 -8.14
CA ASN A 240 -21.26 1.72 -9.12
C ASN A 240 -20.14 2.44 -9.89
N ASN A 241 -20.18 3.78 -9.90
CA ASN A 241 -19.26 4.61 -10.70
C ASN A 241 -18.45 5.61 -9.86
N MET A 242 -18.50 5.50 -8.53
CA MET A 242 -17.84 6.44 -7.61
C MET A 242 -16.53 5.88 -7.07
N GLU A 243 -15.42 6.59 -7.29
CA GLU A 243 -14.13 6.31 -6.67
C GLU A 243 -13.90 7.31 -5.52
N ILE A 244 -13.70 6.78 -4.31
CA ILE A 244 -13.27 7.57 -3.15
C ILE A 244 -11.75 7.51 -3.04
N VAL A 245 -11.12 8.66 -3.15
CA VAL A 245 -9.68 8.85 -2.96
C VAL A 245 -9.48 9.60 -1.65
N ILE A 246 -8.62 9.08 -0.79
CA ILE A 246 -8.24 9.72 0.48
C ILE A 246 -6.74 9.93 0.45
N GLU A 247 -6.31 11.19 0.44
CA GLU A 247 -4.90 11.59 0.39
C GLU A 247 -4.48 12.18 1.73
N LYS A 248 -3.33 11.77 2.26
CA LYS A 248 -2.79 12.34 3.50
C LYS A 248 -2.14 13.70 3.23
N GLU A 249 -2.58 14.72 3.97
CA GLU A 249 -2.01 16.06 4.00
C GLU A 249 -1.55 16.38 5.44
N LEU A 250 -0.25 16.13 5.72
CA LEU A 250 0.36 16.30 7.06
C LEU A 250 -0.33 15.46 8.14
N THR A 251 -1.11 16.11 9.03
CA THR A 251 -1.85 15.49 10.15
C THR A 251 -3.33 15.25 9.82
N LYS A 252 -3.73 15.53 8.59
CA LYS A 252 -5.12 15.47 8.13
C LYS A 252 -5.18 14.62 6.87
N TYR A 253 -6.35 14.12 6.54
CA TYR A 253 -6.58 13.54 5.22
C TYR A 253 -7.59 14.37 4.46
N LYS A 254 -7.47 14.35 3.14
CA LYS A 254 -8.34 15.00 2.18
C LYS A 254 -9.09 13.94 1.41
N VAL A 255 -10.41 14.04 1.43
CA VAL A 255 -11.30 13.14 0.71
C VAL A 255 -11.64 13.75 -0.66
N THR A 256 -11.58 12.93 -1.69
CA THR A 256 -11.87 13.29 -3.08
C THR A 256 -12.83 12.24 -3.63
N LEU A 257 -14.04 12.67 -3.98
CA LEU A 257 -15.03 11.80 -4.60
C LEU A 257 -15.00 12.03 -6.11
N LYS A 258 -14.61 10.99 -6.85
CA LYS A 258 -14.62 10.95 -8.31
C LYS A 258 -15.83 10.15 -8.76
N ILE A 259 -16.48 10.60 -9.82
CA ILE A 259 -17.55 9.84 -10.48
C ILE A 259 -17.14 9.69 -11.94
N ASN A 260 -16.86 8.46 -12.35
CA ASN A 260 -16.14 8.15 -13.59
C ASN A 260 -14.80 8.91 -13.70
N VAL A 261 -14.06 8.67 -14.79
CA VAL A 261 -12.67 9.10 -14.99
C VAL A 261 -12.47 10.63 -14.96
N ILE A 262 -13.54 11.42 -14.78
CA ILE A 262 -13.60 12.80 -15.27
C ILE A 262 -13.99 13.83 -14.18
N LYS A 263 -13.59 13.50 -12.93
CA LYS A 263 -13.19 14.45 -11.87
C LYS A 263 -14.34 15.04 -11.02
N VAL A 264 -13.98 15.83 -10.01
CA VAL A 264 -14.03 15.43 -8.59
C VAL A 264 -15.00 16.40 -7.92
N VAL A 265 -15.99 15.96 -7.15
CA VAL A 265 -16.56 16.88 -6.15
C VAL A 265 -15.49 17.01 -5.08
N LYS A 266 -14.66 18.05 -5.18
CA LYS A 266 -13.54 18.28 -4.25
C LYS A 266 -14.13 18.84 -2.99
N HIS A 267 -14.41 17.96 -2.05
CA HIS A 267 -14.76 18.37 -0.72
C HIS A 267 -13.60 18.07 0.21
N ASN A 268 -12.86 19.13 0.57
CA ASN A 268 -11.75 19.04 1.50
C ASN A 268 -12.30 18.83 2.92
N VAL A 269 -12.76 17.63 3.22
CA VAL A 269 -13.02 17.24 4.61
C VAL A 269 -11.68 16.98 5.24
N LYS A 270 -11.36 17.74 6.29
CA LYS A 270 -10.21 17.49 7.12
C LYS A 270 -10.59 16.44 8.15
N ILE A 271 -10.32 15.17 7.85
CA ILE A 271 -10.58 14.11 8.83
C ILE A 271 -9.40 14.01 9.81
N SER A 272 -9.71 14.07 11.11
CA SER A 272 -8.79 13.62 12.16
C SER A 272 -9.11 12.18 12.48
N ILE A 273 -8.10 11.31 12.46
CA ILE A 273 -8.27 9.91 12.83
C ILE A 273 -7.68 9.70 14.22
N LYS A 274 -8.54 9.41 15.19
CA LYS A 274 -8.11 9.17 16.57
C LYS A 274 -7.72 7.71 16.73
N GLN A 275 -6.48 7.45 17.15
CA GLN A 275 -6.03 6.10 17.45
C GLN A 275 -6.72 5.57 18.72
N PRO A 276 -6.97 4.26 18.81
CA PRO A 276 -7.49 3.64 20.02
C PRO A 276 -6.53 3.83 21.20
N SER A 277 -7.08 3.97 22.41
CA SER A 277 -6.30 4.02 23.65
C SER A 277 -5.40 2.79 23.82
N LEU A 278 -4.21 2.99 24.40
CA LEU A 278 -3.25 1.93 24.71
C LEU A 278 -3.46 1.33 26.12
N GLU A 279 -4.55 1.68 26.81
CA GLU A 279 -4.84 1.22 28.19
C GLU A 279 -4.81 -0.32 28.35
N ASN A 280 -5.10 -1.07 27.28
CA ASN A 280 -5.10 -2.55 27.28
C ASN A 280 -3.96 -3.17 26.46
N ALA A 281 -2.86 -2.44 26.27
CA ALA A 281 -1.69 -2.95 25.57
C ALA A 281 -0.83 -3.88 26.47
N THR A 282 -0.33 -4.95 25.88
CA THR A 282 0.61 -5.89 26.46
C THR A 282 1.96 -5.75 25.76
N PHE A 283 3.01 -5.64 26.58
CA PHE A 283 4.39 -5.50 26.11
C PHE A 283 5.22 -6.71 26.55
N ALA A 284 5.93 -7.31 25.60
CA ALA A 284 6.84 -8.41 25.83
C ALA A 284 8.19 -8.11 25.17
N ALA A 285 9.27 -8.47 25.85
CA ALA A 285 10.65 -8.38 25.35
C ALA A 285 11.44 -9.58 25.89
N GLU A 286 12.34 -10.10 25.07
CA GLU A 286 13.15 -11.27 25.37
C GLU A 286 14.54 -11.14 24.73
N LEU A 287 15.50 -11.88 25.29
CA LEU A 287 16.84 -12.04 24.73
C LEU A 287 16.90 -13.33 23.90
N SER A 288 17.72 -13.36 22.85
CA SER A 288 17.95 -14.60 22.08
C SER A 288 18.54 -15.73 22.93
N LYS A 289 19.32 -15.38 23.95
CA LYS A 289 19.92 -16.27 24.95
C LYS A 289 20.37 -15.47 26.17
N THR A 290 20.79 -16.17 27.23
CA THR A 290 21.20 -15.57 28.50
C THR A 290 22.73 -15.53 28.70
N GLU A 291 23.51 -16.21 27.86
CA GLU A 291 24.98 -16.29 27.97
C GLU A 291 25.62 -16.04 26.60
N TYR A 292 26.60 -15.14 26.55
CA TYR A 292 27.25 -14.66 25.33
C TYR A 292 28.77 -14.72 25.47
N ASP A 293 29.47 -14.99 24.37
CA ASP A 293 30.92 -14.84 24.31
C ASP A 293 31.30 -13.36 24.22
N LEU A 294 32.49 -12.99 24.71
CA LEU A 294 33.03 -11.63 24.51
C LEU A 294 33.10 -11.30 23.01
N ASN A 295 32.55 -10.14 22.62
CA ASN A 295 32.35 -9.64 21.25
C ASN A 295 31.21 -10.29 20.44
N GLU A 296 30.44 -11.20 21.04
CA GLU A 296 29.21 -11.69 20.43
C GLU A 296 28.13 -10.60 20.39
N SER A 297 27.32 -10.60 19.34
CA SER A 297 26.15 -9.73 19.26
C SER A 297 25.06 -10.21 20.21
N VAL A 298 24.62 -9.33 21.10
CA VAL A 298 23.41 -9.53 21.90
C VAL A 298 22.21 -9.14 21.04
N VAL A 299 21.17 -9.99 21.03
CA VAL A 299 19.95 -9.76 20.26
C VAL A 299 18.75 -9.72 21.21
N ILE A 300 17.97 -8.66 21.09
CA ILE A 300 16.73 -8.43 21.83
C ILE A 300 15.59 -8.40 20.83
N SER A 301 14.51 -9.10 21.12
CA SER A 301 13.27 -9.08 20.36
C SER A 301 12.07 -8.85 21.26
N GLY A 302 10.96 -8.39 20.70
CA GLY A 302 9.74 -8.27 21.48
C GLY A 302 8.53 -7.87 20.66
N LYS A 303 7.40 -7.71 21.35
CA LYS A 303 6.10 -7.40 20.76
C LYS A 303 5.31 -6.44 21.64
N LEU A 304 4.61 -5.51 21.01
CA LEU A 304 3.61 -4.64 21.59
C LEU A 304 2.27 -4.92 20.94
N LEU A 305 1.36 -5.52 21.70
CA LEU A 305 0.05 -5.96 21.21
C LEU A 305 -1.06 -5.30 22.03
N ARG A 306 -2.16 -4.92 21.40
CA ARG A 306 -3.36 -4.45 22.08
C ARG A 306 -4.49 -5.48 21.99
N SER A 307 -5.22 -5.64 23.08
CA SER A 307 -6.44 -6.43 23.12
C SER A 307 -7.61 -5.65 22.52
N VAL A 308 -8.34 -6.28 21.61
CA VAL A 308 -9.52 -5.72 20.97
C VAL A 308 -10.70 -6.66 21.12
N GLU A 309 -11.78 -6.20 21.74
CA GLU A 309 -13.03 -6.95 21.80
C GLU A 309 -13.81 -6.80 20.49
N ASN A 310 -14.18 -7.92 19.87
CA ASN A 310 -15.10 -7.93 18.74
C ASN A 310 -16.56 -8.04 19.25
N GLU A 311 -17.54 -7.81 18.36
CA GLU A 311 -19.00 -7.86 18.63
C GLU A 311 -19.56 -9.20 19.17
N GLY A 312 -18.71 -10.14 19.58
CA GLY A 312 -19.07 -11.39 20.27
C GLY A 312 -18.31 -11.64 21.57
N GLY A 313 -17.63 -10.64 22.14
CA GLY A 313 -16.85 -10.77 23.38
C GLY A 313 -15.52 -11.53 23.22
N VAL A 314 -15.13 -11.88 21.99
CA VAL A 314 -13.85 -12.50 21.69
C VAL A 314 -12.78 -11.43 21.51
N SER A 315 -11.74 -11.47 22.35
CA SER A 315 -10.61 -10.57 22.25
C SER A 315 -9.60 -11.04 21.19
N LYS A 316 -9.27 -10.17 20.24
CA LYS A 316 -8.19 -10.34 19.26
C LYS A 316 -7.01 -9.46 19.66
N GLN A 317 -5.79 -9.99 19.55
CA GLN A 317 -4.57 -9.21 19.68
C GLN A 317 -4.21 -8.56 18.35
N VAL A 318 -3.95 -7.25 18.35
CA VAL A 318 -3.52 -6.48 17.18
C VAL A 318 -2.18 -5.80 17.49
N GLY A 319 -1.25 -5.83 16.54
CA GLY A 319 0.04 -5.16 16.67
C GLY A 319 -0.10 -3.64 16.78
N VAL A 320 0.67 -3.03 17.69
CA VAL A 320 0.79 -1.57 17.77
C VAL A 320 2.02 -1.16 16.97
N SER A 321 1.80 -0.57 15.79
CA SER A 321 2.86 -0.18 14.86
C SER A 321 3.45 1.19 15.16
N LYS A 322 4.70 1.40 14.71
CA LYS A 322 5.44 2.67 14.80
C LYS A 322 5.48 3.25 16.21
N HIS A 323 5.61 2.37 17.19
CA HIS A 323 5.69 2.73 18.59
C HIS A 323 7.13 2.73 19.06
N ASP A 324 7.54 3.78 19.77
CA ASP A 324 8.90 3.95 20.26
C ASP A 324 9.21 2.93 21.37
N ILE A 325 10.26 2.14 21.15
CA ILE A 325 10.85 1.23 22.12
C ILE A 325 12.25 1.75 22.48
N THR A 326 12.45 2.10 23.75
CA THR A 326 13.75 2.51 24.29
C THR A 326 14.48 1.31 24.88
N ILE A 327 15.74 1.14 24.52
CA ILE A 327 16.61 0.05 24.98
C ILE A 327 17.79 0.67 25.72
N THR A 328 17.98 0.29 26.98
CA THR A 328 19.05 0.79 27.84
C THR A 328 19.86 -0.38 28.39
N VAL A 329 21.15 -0.40 28.14
CA VAL A 329 22.04 -1.48 28.59
C VAL A 329 22.95 -0.96 29.70
N PHE A 330 23.00 -1.68 30.81
CA PHE A 330 23.82 -1.39 31.98
C PHE A 330 24.95 -2.41 32.13
N SER A 331 26.09 -1.96 32.64
CA SER A 331 27.27 -2.77 32.99
C SER A 331 27.01 -3.77 34.10
N ALA A 332 28.00 -4.65 34.34
CA ALA A 332 27.90 -5.73 35.32
C ALA A 332 27.72 -5.25 36.77
N ASP A 333 28.23 -4.07 37.11
CA ASP A 333 27.99 -3.41 38.40
C ASP A 333 26.58 -2.79 38.52
N GLY A 334 25.81 -2.78 37.42
CA GLY A 334 24.49 -2.16 37.32
C GLY A 334 24.48 -0.64 37.36
N GLN A 335 25.65 0.03 37.36
CA GLN A 335 25.76 1.48 37.57
C GLN A 335 26.09 2.25 36.29
N SER A 336 26.89 1.68 35.39
CA SER A 336 27.32 2.40 34.19
C SER A 336 26.42 2.11 32.99
N LEU A 337 26.02 3.17 32.29
CA LEU A 337 25.30 3.08 31.03
C LEU A 337 26.27 2.68 29.90
N ILE A 338 25.98 1.58 29.21
CA ILE A 338 26.74 1.13 28.05
C ILE A 338 26.17 1.75 26.77
N THR A 339 24.88 1.57 26.53
CA THR A 339 24.19 2.12 25.36
C THR A 339 22.75 2.45 25.67
N LEU A 340 22.23 3.45 24.96
CA LEU A 340 20.85 3.88 24.92
C LEU A 340 20.45 4.02 23.46
N ASP A 341 19.49 3.23 23.01
CA ASP A 341 18.98 3.27 21.65
C ASP A 341 17.46 3.27 21.60
N GLN A 342 16.92 3.68 20.46
CA GLN A 342 15.49 3.68 20.18
C GLN A 342 15.21 2.95 18.88
N VAL A 343 14.20 2.10 18.90
CA VAL A 343 13.67 1.40 17.72
C VAL A 343 12.16 1.52 17.67
N GLU A 344 11.57 1.41 16.49
CA GLU A 344 10.12 1.39 16.31
C GLU A 344 9.61 -0.04 16.09
N THR A 345 8.37 -0.29 16.54
CA THR A 345 7.66 -1.53 16.18
C THR A 345 7.21 -1.52 14.72
N ASP A 346 7.23 -2.71 14.09
CA ASP A 346 6.68 -2.92 12.75
C ASP A 346 5.13 -2.94 12.74
N ASP A 347 4.53 -3.14 11.57
CA ASP A 347 3.07 -3.18 11.41
C ASP A 347 2.38 -4.29 12.24
N LYS A 348 3.14 -5.32 12.64
CA LYS A 348 2.68 -6.43 13.49
C LYS A 348 2.99 -6.18 14.96
N GLY A 349 3.47 -5.00 15.33
CA GLY A 349 3.88 -4.63 16.68
C GLY A 349 5.17 -5.28 17.13
N GLN A 350 6.00 -5.80 16.24
CA GLN A 350 7.25 -6.50 16.58
C GLN A 350 8.46 -5.57 16.48
N PHE A 351 9.48 -5.81 17.30
CA PHE A 351 10.77 -5.13 17.16
C PHE A 351 11.92 -6.11 17.36
N GLN A 352 13.06 -5.78 16.78
CA GLN A 352 14.33 -6.49 16.98
C GLN A 352 15.48 -5.48 17.01
N TYR A 353 16.39 -5.67 17.94
CA TYR A 353 17.57 -4.83 18.09
C TYR A 353 18.78 -5.71 18.41
N SER A 354 19.94 -5.36 17.86
CA SER A 354 21.19 -6.03 18.16
C SER A 354 22.30 -5.04 18.43
N PHE A 355 23.10 -5.34 19.43
CA PHE A 355 24.26 -4.55 19.79
C PHE A 355 25.46 -5.46 20.07
N LYS A 356 26.65 -4.87 19.98
CA LYS A 356 27.89 -5.49 20.44
C LYS A 356 28.43 -4.63 21.56
N VAL A 357 28.90 -5.28 22.61
CA VAL A 357 29.60 -4.60 23.70
C VAL A 357 31.08 -4.58 23.32
N GLY A 358 31.77 -3.47 23.62
CA GLY A 358 33.15 -3.24 23.16
C GLY A 358 34.17 -4.28 23.63
N LYS A 359 35.41 -4.20 23.15
CA LYS A 359 36.48 -5.14 23.52
C LYS A 359 36.94 -5.04 24.98
N ASP A 360 36.66 -3.92 25.63
CA ASP A 360 37.09 -3.61 26.99
C ASP A 360 36.05 -4.03 28.06
N VAL A 361 35.14 -4.93 27.68
CA VAL A 361 34.02 -5.37 28.50
C VAL A 361 34.46 -6.55 29.33
N GLU A 362 34.23 -6.46 30.64
CA GLU A 362 34.54 -7.54 31.56
C GLU A 362 33.47 -8.64 31.49
N ALA A 363 33.88 -9.88 31.69
CA ALA A 363 32.94 -10.98 31.90
C ALA A 363 32.09 -10.72 33.15
N GLY A 364 30.84 -11.15 33.15
CA GLY A 364 29.92 -10.90 34.26
C GLY A 364 28.46 -10.73 33.85
N ASP A 365 27.62 -10.39 34.82
CA ASP A 365 26.16 -10.31 34.68
C ASP A 365 25.67 -8.90 34.34
N TYR A 366 25.18 -8.70 33.13
CA TYR A 366 24.68 -7.45 32.60
C TYR A 366 23.16 -7.37 32.63
N LYS A 367 22.64 -6.15 32.53
CA LYS A 367 21.20 -5.86 32.54
C LYS A 367 20.79 -5.02 31.34
N VAL A 368 19.67 -5.39 30.71
CA VAL A 368 18.97 -4.56 29.72
C VAL A 368 17.62 -4.14 30.28
N VAL A 369 17.29 -2.86 30.15
CA VAL A 369 15.94 -2.33 30.37
C VAL A 369 15.35 -1.97 29.01
N VAL A 370 14.21 -2.58 28.68
CA VAL A 370 13.45 -2.32 27.45
C VAL A 370 12.14 -1.65 27.84
N SER A 371 11.83 -0.50 27.27
CA SER A 371 10.67 0.33 27.63
C SER A 371 9.85 0.72 26.40
N ALA A 372 8.57 0.35 26.37
CA ALA A 372 7.57 0.92 25.47
C ALA A 372 6.94 2.15 26.11
N LYS A 373 7.07 3.31 25.45
CA LYS A 373 6.56 4.59 25.94
C LYS A 373 5.04 4.56 26.13
N ASP A 374 4.50 5.29 27.10
CA ASP A 374 3.04 5.44 27.31
C ASP A 374 2.25 4.14 27.56
N ILE A 375 2.94 3.04 27.92
CA ILE A 375 2.33 1.76 28.31
C ILE A 375 2.56 1.52 29.80
N SER A 376 1.49 1.33 30.58
CA SER A 376 1.56 1.13 32.05
C SER A 376 2.46 -0.05 32.48
N ASN A 377 2.51 -1.11 31.67
CA ASN A 377 3.39 -2.28 31.85
C ASN A 377 4.48 -2.37 30.77
N GLY A 378 4.89 -1.21 30.23
CA GLY A 378 5.80 -1.08 29.10
C GLY A 378 7.25 -1.36 29.41
N VAL A 379 7.64 -1.61 30.66
CA VAL A 379 9.04 -1.79 31.05
C VAL A 379 9.35 -3.26 31.35
N LYS A 380 10.40 -3.79 30.72
CA LYS A 380 10.97 -5.12 30.97
C LYS A 380 12.44 -5.00 31.33
N THR A 381 12.86 -5.75 32.34
CA THR A 381 14.26 -5.92 32.70
C THR A 381 14.69 -7.32 32.33
N LEU A 382 15.75 -7.44 31.53
CA LEU A 382 16.33 -8.69 31.06
C LEU A 382 17.77 -8.78 31.56
N SER A 383 18.21 -9.96 31.96
CA SER A 383 19.58 -10.19 32.43
C SER A 383 20.30 -11.16 31.49
N PHE A 384 21.60 -10.92 31.27
CA PHE A 384 22.46 -11.78 30.47
C PHE A 384 23.88 -11.77 31.02
N ASN A 385 24.68 -12.76 30.68
CA ASN A 385 26.05 -12.92 31.13
C ASN A 385 27.01 -12.92 29.94
N PHE A 386 28.16 -12.25 30.07
CA PHE A 386 29.31 -12.51 29.22
C PHE A 386 30.22 -13.52 29.89
N ALA A 387 30.42 -14.66 29.22
CA ALA A 387 31.34 -15.69 29.68
C ALA A 387 32.78 -15.18 29.63
N GLU A 388 33.61 -15.63 30.58
CA GLU A 388 35.05 -15.41 30.51
C GLU A 388 35.61 -15.98 29.20
N ALA A 389 36.52 -15.22 28.57
CA ALA A 389 37.24 -15.74 27.41
C ALA A 389 37.90 -17.08 27.77
N LYS A 390 37.59 -18.13 27.03
CA LYS A 390 38.29 -19.41 27.14
C LYS A 390 39.77 -19.16 26.91
N LYS A 391 40.59 -19.39 27.94
CA LYS A 391 42.05 -19.28 27.82
C LYS A 391 42.54 -20.35 26.84
N ASP A 392 43.34 -19.93 25.85
CA ASP A 392 44.03 -20.86 24.95
C ASP A 392 45.21 -21.49 25.69
N VAL A 393 44.92 -22.49 26.52
CA VAL A 393 45.91 -23.19 27.32
C VAL A 393 46.47 -24.37 26.52
N LYS A 394 47.78 -24.33 26.29
CA LYS A 394 48.51 -25.39 25.58
C LYS A 394 49.38 -26.15 26.55
N VAL A 395 49.32 -27.48 26.53
CA VAL A 395 50.20 -28.37 27.29
C VAL A 395 51.04 -29.16 26.28
N GLU A 396 52.36 -29.16 26.45
CA GLU A 396 53.27 -29.84 25.53
C GLU A 396 54.34 -30.63 26.26
N PHE A 397 54.72 -31.78 25.70
CA PHE A 397 55.95 -32.47 26.05
C PHE A 397 57.10 -31.95 25.18
N ASN A 398 58.32 -31.91 25.72
CA ASN A 398 59.53 -31.69 24.92
C ASN A 398 59.81 -32.80 23.89
N TYR A 399 59.10 -33.93 23.98
CA TYR A 399 59.12 -35.00 22.99
C TYR A 399 57.68 -35.35 22.60
N ALA A 400 57.34 -35.25 21.31
CA ALA A 400 56.07 -35.77 20.79
C ALA A 400 56.07 -37.31 20.79
N GLU A 401 57.22 -37.90 20.50
CA GLU A 401 57.45 -39.34 20.55
C GLU A 401 58.86 -39.68 21.04
N TYR A 402 59.03 -40.86 21.65
CA TYR A 402 60.30 -41.36 22.15
C TYR A 402 60.42 -42.87 21.98
N THR A 403 61.62 -43.37 21.67
CA THR A 403 61.93 -44.80 21.57
C THR A 403 62.98 -45.20 22.60
N ALA A 404 62.73 -46.28 23.34
CA ALA A 404 63.65 -46.81 24.36
C ALA A 404 63.76 -48.33 24.27
N ALA A 405 64.95 -48.88 24.54
CA ALA A 405 65.11 -50.32 24.71
C ALA A 405 64.53 -50.78 26.07
N VAL A 406 64.13 -52.05 26.19
CA VAL A 406 63.70 -52.64 27.47
C VAL A 406 64.77 -52.39 28.55
N LYS A 407 64.33 -52.01 29.76
CA LYS A 407 65.13 -51.52 30.91
C LYS A 407 65.78 -50.14 30.73
N GLY A 408 65.67 -49.52 29.55
CA GLY A 408 66.16 -48.17 29.28
C GLY A 408 65.35 -47.07 29.97
N TYR A 409 65.99 -45.93 30.22
CA TYR A 409 65.34 -44.74 30.77
C TYR A 409 64.66 -43.90 29.68
N ILE A 410 63.59 -43.21 30.05
CA ILE A 410 62.81 -42.32 29.19
C ILE A 410 62.80 -40.92 29.79
N PRO A 411 63.45 -39.93 29.17
CA PRO A 411 64.44 -40.08 28.10
C PRO A 411 65.76 -40.69 28.63
N SER A 412 66.60 -41.21 27.73
CA SER A 412 67.92 -41.76 28.06
C SER A 412 68.92 -40.70 28.55
N LYS A 413 68.68 -39.42 28.21
CA LYS A 413 69.41 -38.26 28.71
C LYS A 413 68.44 -37.14 29.06
N GLY A 414 68.65 -36.52 30.21
CA GLY A 414 67.81 -35.42 30.70
C GLY A 414 66.48 -35.90 31.26
N ASP A 415 65.48 -35.02 31.22
CA ASP A 415 64.15 -35.25 31.75
C ASP A 415 63.09 -35.07 30.64
N LEU A 416 61.94 -35.72 30.84
CA LEU A 416 60.71 -35.42 30.14
C LEU A 416 60.18 -34.10 30.71
N ILE A 417 60.08 -33.05 29.91
CA ILE A 417 59.65 -31.72 30.33
C ILE A 417 58.25 -31.48 29.79
N ILE A 418 57.34 -31.08 30.67
CA ILE A 418 55.98 -30.65 30.33
C ILE A 418 56.00 -29.13 30.45
N THR A 419 55.54 -28.42 29.43
CA THR A 419 55.38 -26.96 29.46
C THR A 419 53.94 -26.60 29.19
N THR A 420 53.40 -25.71 30.01
CA THR A 420 52.05 -25.18 29.89
C THR A 420 52.14 -23.69 29.55
N THR A 421 51.51 -23.26 28.46
CA THR A 421 51.40 -21.85 28.05
C THR A 421 49.94 -21.40 28.04
N GLY A 422 49.68 -20.10 28.20
CA GLY A 422 48.31 -19.55 28.24
C GLY A 422 47.66 -19.55 29.62
N ILE A 423 48.39 -19.98 30.66
CA ILE A 423 47.97 -19.97 32.06
C ILE A 423 49.20 -19.72 32.96
N THR A 424 49.03 -19.01 34.06
CA THR A 424 50.08 -18.72 35.04
C THR A 424 50.20 -19.80 36.11
N ASP A 425 51.32 -19.86 36.83
CA ASP A 425 51.53 -20.83 37.91
C ASP A 425 50.49 -20.71 39.05
N ALA A 426 50.01 -19.49 39.31
CA ALA A 426 49.00 -19.23 40.35
C ALA A 426 47.64 -19.86 39.99
N GLU A 427 47.35 -19.97 38.70
CA GLU A 427 46.10 -20.51 38.16
C GLU A 427 46.16 -22.03 37.96
N ILE A 428 47.33 -22.66 38.10
CA ILE A 428 47.48 -24.12 38.02
C ILE A 428 47.21 -24.73 39.40
N ALA A 429 46.12 -25.50 39.51
CA ALA A 429 45.78 -26.26 40.70
C ALA A 429 46.65 -27.52 40.84
N SER A 430 46.82 -28.30 39.77
CA SER A 430 47.66 -29.51 39.80
C SER A 430 48.21 -29.90 38.43
N VAL A 431 49.34 -30.61 38.44
CA VAL A 431 49.90 -31.28 37.26
C VAL A 431 50.19 -32.73 37.62
N LYS A 432 49.65 -33.66 36.83
CA LYS A 432 49.80 -35.10 37.04
C LYS A 432 50.29 -35.78 35.77
N ILE A 433 51.39 -36.51 35.88
CA ILE A 433 51.99 -37.25 34.77
C ILE A 433 51.87 -38.75 35.04
N THR A 434 51.27 -39.49 34.10
CA THR A 434 51.01 -40.93 34.24
C THR A 434 51.35 -41.69 32.97
N ALA A 435 51.75 -42.95 33.11
CA ALA A 435 51.77 -43.90 32.00
C ALA A 435 50.33 -44.35 31.67
N GLU A 436 49.99 -44.42 30.38
CA GLU A 436 48.74 -45.02 29.91
C GLU A 436 48.72 -46.54 30.16
N ASP A 437 49.84 -47.22 29.89
CA ASP A 437 50.06 -48.63 30.24
C ASP A 437 51.28 -48.78 31.17
N PRO A 438 51.07 -48.92 32.50
CA PRO A 438 52.15 -49.07 33.48
C PRO A 438 52.91 -50.41 33.36
N THR A 439 52.42 -51.36 32.56
CA THR A 439 53.10 -52.65 32.32
C THR A 439 54.15 -52.52 31.21
N VAL A 440 54.04 -51.52 30.33
CA VAL A 440 54.97 -51.22 29.24
C VAL A 440 56.04 -50.23 29.69
N ILE A 441 55.65 -49.19 30.43
CA ILE A 441 56.57 -48.20 30.99
C ILE A 441 56.19 -47.83 32.43
N SER A 442 57.16 -47.48 33.27
CA SER A 442 56.90 -46.70 34.48
C SER A 442 57.20 -45.22 34.24
N VAL A 443 56.47 -44.33 34.89
CA VAL A 443 56.72 -42.88 34.87
C VAL A 443 56.71 -42.36 36.30
N THR A 444 57.67 -41.50 36.61
CA THR A 444 57.83 -40.84 37.90
C THR A 444 58.00 -39.35 37.67
N GLN A 445 57.03 -38.57 38.15
CA GLN A 445 57.12 -37.12 38.22
C GLN A 445 58.12 -36.73 39.31
N ARG A 446 59.05 -35.84 39.00
CA ARG A 446 60.01 -35.34 39.99
C ARG A 446 59.33 -34.30 40.87
N PRO A 447 59.61 -34.29 42.18
CA PRO A 447 59.16 -33.20 43.04
C PRO A 447 59.84 -31.90 42.61
N ASP A 448 59.13 -30.78 42.76
CA ASP A 448 59.70 -29.46 42.55
C ASP A 448 60.81 -29.23 43.59
N HIS A 449 61.97 -28.79 43.11
CA HIS A 449 63.08 -28.37 43.96
C HIS A 449 63.24 -26.86 43.81
N PRO A 450 63.29 -26.07 44.92
CA PRO A 450 63.24 -24.61 44.88
C PRO A 450 64.34 -23.97 44.01
N ASP A 451 65.53 -24.59 43.96
CA ASP A 451 66.67 -24.06 43.18
C ASP A 451 66.73 -24.56 41.72
N SER A 452 65.70 -25.25 41.22
CA SER A 452 65.79 -25.94 39.92
C SER A 452 65.27 -25.16 38.72
N GLY A 453 64.62 -24.01 38.92
CA GLY A 453 64.00 -23.22 37.84
C GLY A 453 62.77 -23.89 37.20
N PHE A 454 62.20 -24.90 37.87
CA PHE A 454 60.94 -25.56 37.47
C PHE A 454 59.80 -25.02 38.32
N THR A 455 58.63 -24.90 37.69
CA THR A 455 57.43 -24.30 38.27
C THR A 455 56.21 -25.15 37.92
N LYS A 456 55.02 -24.78 38.39
CA LYS A 456 53.80 -25.51 38.07
C LYS A 456 53.51 -25.56 36.55
N SER A 457 53.87 -24.53 35.80
CA SER A 457 53.78 -24.47 34.34
C SER A 457 54.91 -25.21 33.62
N LYS A 458 55.95 -25.64 34.34
CA LYS A 458 57.08 -26.38 33.78
C LYS A 458 57.52 -27.51 34.70
N VAL A 459 57.04 -28.72 34.42
CA VAL A 459 57.22 -29.90 35.29
C VAL A 459 58.15 -30.94 34.64
N ARG A 460 58.87 -31.70 35.47
CA ARG A 460 59.75 -32.79 35.03
C ARG A 460 59.22 -34.16 35.40
N ALA A 461 59.44 -35.11 34.52
CA ALA A 461 59.30 -36.53 34.79
C ALA A 461 60.42 -37.33 34.14
N PHE A 462 60.56 -38.57 34.56
CA PHE A 462 61.34 -39.58 33.87
C PHE A 462 60.60 -40.91 33.94
N GLY A 463 60.94 -41.84 33.07
CA GLY A 463 60.35 -43.16 33.05
C GLY A 463 61.36 -44.26 32.82
N LYS A 464 60.90 -45.50 32.89
CA LYS A 464 61.68 -46.70 32.58
C LYS A 464 60.86 -47.62 31.68
N ALA A 465 61.46 -48.07 30.59
CA ALA A 465 60.87 -49.07 29.70
C ALA A 465 60.90 -50.45 30.37
N LEU A 466 59.75 -51.11 30.47
CA LEU A 466 59.59 -52.38 31.19
C LEU A 466 59.40 -53.56 30.23
N LYS A 467 58.58 -53.39 29.20
CA LYS A 467 58.18 -54.45 28.27
C LYS A 467 58.08 -53.90 26.85
N VAL A 468 58.44 -54.71 25.85
CA VAL A 468 58.25 -54.38 24.43
C VAL A 468 56.78 -54.06 24.17
N GLY A 469 56.53 -52.93 23.50
CA GLY A 469 55.18 -52.44 23.24
C GLY A 469 55.17 -50.97 22.80
N THR A 470 53.98 -50.45 22.53
CA THR A 470 53.75 -49.01 22.27
C THR A 470 52.69 -48.51 23.24
N THR A 471 52.94 -47.39 23.90
CA THR A 471 52.03 -46.76 24.87
C THR A 471 52.21 -45.24 24.86
N ARG A 472 51.54 -44.51 25.76
CA ARG A 472 51.65 -43.05 25.90
C ARG A 472 51.99 -42.66 27.33
N ILE A 473 52.71 -41.55 27.46
CA ILE A 473 52.75 -40.76 28.69
C ILE A 473 51.72 -39.66 28.56
N ILE A 474 50.88 -39.50 29.58
CA ILE A 474 49.79 -38.53 29.64
C ILE A 474 50.16 -37.49 30.70
N ALA A 475 50.20 -36.21 30.32
CA ALA A 475 50.25 -35.10 31.26
C ALA A 475 48.87 -34.46 31.35
N ARG A 476 48.33 -34.35 32.56
CA ARG A 476 47.08 -33.64 32.85
C ARG A 476 47.39 -32.43 33.72
N VAL A 477 47.01 -31.25 33.24
CA VAL A 477 47.11 -29.97 33.95
C VAL A 477 45.69 -29.56 34.30
N THR A 478 45.42 -29.33 35.58
CA THR A 478 44.12 -28.84 36.06
C THR A 478 44.29 -27.42 36.59
N ASP A 479 43.48 -26.48 36.11
CA ASP A 479 43.48 -25.11 36.63
C ASP A 479 42.64 -24.97 37.91
N THR A 480 42.69 -23.80 38.56
CA THR A 480 41.93 -23.48 39.77
C THR A 480 40.42 -23.42 39.55
N ALA A 481 39.96 -23.33 38.30
CA ALA A 481 38.54 -23.42 37.93
C ALA A 481 38.09 -24.87 37.66
N GLY A 482 39.02 -25.83 37.64
CA GLY A 482 38.75 -27.25 37.42
C GLY A 482 38.83 -27.70 35.96
N ASN A 483 39.19 -26.83 35.01
CA ASN A 483 39.38 -27.23 33.62
C ASN A 483 40.63 -28.12 33.49
N VAL A 484 40.57 -29.11 32.60
CA VAL A 484 41.64 -30.11 32.42
C VAL A 484 42.22 -30.02 31.01
N TYR A 485 43.53 -29.78 30.94
CA TYR A 485 44.30 -29.70 29.71
C TYR A 485 45.24 -30.90 29.62
N THR A 486 45.32 -31.54 28.46
CA THR A 486 46.02 -32.83 28.32
C THR A 486 47.03 -32.81 27.19
N ALA A 487 48.21 -33.38 27.44
CA ALA A 487 49.22 -33.66 26.42
C ALA A 487 49.58 -35.15 26.39
N TYR A 488 50.12 -35.59 25.26
CA TYR A 488 50.54 -36.97 25.05
C TYR A 488 51.96 -37.04 24.48
N CYS A 489 52.76 -37.96 25.00
CA CYS A 489 54.04 -38.36 24.41
C CYS A 489 53.95 -39.85 24.06
N LYS A 490 54.09 -40.19 22.77
CA LYS A 490 54.05 -41.59 22.31
C LYS A 490 55.37 -42.28 22.63
N ILE A 491 55.32 -43.43 23.30
CA ILE A 491 56.51 -44.21 23.64
C ILE A 491 56.49 -45.55 22.90
N THR A 492 57.61 -45.87 22.25
CA THR A 492 57.86 -47.19 21.64
C THR A 492 58.98 -47.89 22.39
N VAL A 493 58.71 -49.07 22.93
CA VAL A 493 59.69 -49.90 23.62
C VAL A 493 60.16 -51.03 22.70
N THR A 494 61.44 -51.04 22.37
CA THR A 494 62.10 -52.06 21.55
C THR A 494 62.85 -53.09 22.41
N LYS A 495 63.20 -54.23 21.81
CA LYS A 495 63.94 -55.31 22.49
C LYS A 495 65.26 -54.84 23.08
#